data_AF-A0A0S8EKX2-F1
#
_entry.id   AF-A0A0S8EKX2-F1
#
_cell.length_a   1.000
_cell.length_b   1.000
_cell.length_c   1.000
_cell.angle_alpha   90.00
_cell.angle_beta   90.00
_cell.angle_gamma   90.00
#
_symmetry.space_group_name_H-M   'P 1'
#
loop_
_entity.id
_entity.type
_entity.pdbx_description
1 polymer ?
#
loop_
_entity_poly.entity_id
_entity_poly.type
_entity_poly.pdbx_seq_one_letter_code
_entity_poly.pdbx_strand_id
1 'polypeptide(L)'
;MSTASLSASEARELAREAWLFGLPLVMFEKQFDYSTYATKPTKTRAPLNQFVHYRKFVDASNRTVVGFNVDNLYSFASLDLAAEPMVLSVPEMGDRFWLMQIIDAWNGVPAAPGSRTHGGTNAHTFLIAGPDWPGVAPDGMELLRSPTNLVLIGGRTYCAGDDDYAAVNELQDQYKLTPLSAWAEPYTPPANVPLKEGVDGETLVNEQVMALDAEQFFSSLNRLMATNPPYAEDAPMLRKLLPLGIAPGAPFSTAALSADVNAA
;
A
#
# COMPACT_ATOMS: atom_id res chain seq x y z
N MET A 1 28.56 1.60 -25.51
CA MET A 1 28.70 0.13 -25.39
C MET A 1 27.65 -0.49 -26.29
N SER A 2 28.01 -1.45 -27.13
CA SER A 2 27.10 -2.10 -28.08
C SER A 2 26.05 -2.89 -27.30
N THR A 3 24.79 -2.45 -27.29
CA THR A 3 23.67 -3.27 -26.81
C THR A 3 23.49 -4.39 -27.82
N ALA A 4 24.00 -5.59 -27.51
CA ALA A 4 23.59 -6.77 -28.26
C ALA A 4 22.06 -6.84 -28.21
N SER A 5 21.41 -6.91 -29.37
CA SER A 5 19.97 -7.06 -29.47
C SER A 5 19.59 -8.39 -28.80
N LEU A 6 18.69 -8.34 -27.81
CA LEU A 6 18.15 -9.54 -27.17
C LEU A 6 17.57 -10.48 -28.23
N SER A 7 17.84 -11.77 -28.13
CA SER A 7 17.08 -12.76 -28.90
C SER A 7 15.64 -12.85 -28.37
N ALA A 8 14.70 -13.28 -29.21
CA ALA A 8 13.31 -13.50 -28.81
C ALA A 8 13.17 -14.44 -27.59
N SER A 9 14.00 -15.48 -27.49
CA SER A 9 14.00 -16.39 -26.33
C SER A 9 14.50 -15.74 -25.05
N GLU A 10 15.56 -14.92 -25.13
CA GLU A 10 16.09 -14.20 -23.96
C GLU A 10 15.10 -13.14 -23.50
N ALA A 11 14.50 -12.40 -24.43
CA ALA A 11 13.48 -11.40 -24.11
C ALA A 11 12.27 -12.01 -23.42
N ARG A 12 11.77 -13.16 -23.91
CA ARG A 12 10.66 -13.88 -23.29
C ARG A 12 10.98 -14.32 -21.86
N GLU A 13 12.17 -14.87 -21.63
CA GLU A 13 12.55 -15.33 -20.29
C GLU A 13 12.71 -14.16 -19.31
N LEU A 14 13.39 -13.09 -19.74
CA LEU A 14 13.52 -11.88 -18.95
C LEU A 14 12.15 -11.23 -18.68
N ALA A 15 11.22 -11.25 -19.64
CA ALA A 15 9.88 -10.71 -19.46
C ALA A 15 9.07 -11.52 -18.44
N ARG A 16 9.20 -12.86 -18.44
CA ARG A 16 8.58 -13.72 -17.43
C ARG A 16 9.11 -13.41 -16.03
N GLU A 17 10.42 -13.28 -15.90
CA GLU A 17 11.06 -12.96 -14.62
C GLU A 17 10.72 -11.55 -14.14
N ALA A 18 10.72 -10.56 -15.05
CA ALA A 18 10.31 -9.20 -14.76
C ALA A 18 8.84 -9.12 -14.34
N TRP A 19 7.96 -9.87 -14.99
CA TRP A 19 6.55 -9.95 -14.62
C TRP A 19 6.40 -10.53 -13.22
N LEU A 20 7.06 -11.64 -12.91
CA LEU A 20 7.00 -12.27 -11.58
C LEU A 20 7.57 -11.35 -10.49
N PHE A 21 8.71 -10.71 -10.77
CA PHE A 21 9.34 -9.75 -9.87
C PHE A 21 8.46 -8.53 -9.61
N GLY A 22 7.92 -7.92 -10.67
CA GLY A 22 7.13 -6.69 -10.60
C GLY A 22 5.67 -6.87 -10.19
N LEU A 23 5.16 -8.11 -10.20
CA LEU A 23 3.76 -8.41 -9.92
C LEU A 23 3.27 -7.81 -8.59
N PRO A 24 3.97 -7.95 -7.45
CA PRO A 24 3.52 -7.38 -6.19
C PRO A 24 3.32 -5.85 -6.28
N LEU A 25 4.28 -5.13 -6.87
CA LEU A 25 4.24 -3.67 -6.94
C LEU A 25 3.14 -3.16 -7.88
N VAL A 26 3.00 -3.75 -9.07
CA VAL A 26 1.95 -3.36 -10.03
C VAL A 26 0.56 -3.70 -9.49
N MET A 27 0.42 -4.87 -8.86
CA MET A 27 -0.83 -5.26 -8.21
C MET A 27 -1.18 -4.35 -7.03
N PHE A 28 -0.17 -3.93 -6.25
CA PHE A 28 -0.35 -3.01 -5.14
C PHE A 28 -0.88 -1.66 -5.61
N GLU A 29 -0.36 -1.09 -6.70
CA GLU A 29 -0.92 0.15 -7.25
C GLU A 29 -2.40 -0.01 -7.62
N LYS A 30 -2.77 -1.10 -8.32
CA LYS A 30 -4.17 -1.36 -8.68
C LYS A 30 -5.05 -1.53 -7.45
N GLN A 31 -4.55 -2.19 -6.41
CA GLN A 31 -5.25 -2.31 -5.13
C GLN A 31 -5.41 -0.97 -4.42
N PHE A 32 -4.36 -0.14 -4.44
CA PHE A 32 -4.34 1.18 -3.82
C PHE A 32 -5.34 2.11 -4.50
N ASP A 33 -5.31 2.16 -5.83
CA ASP A 33 -6.27 2.89 -6.66
C ASP A 33 -7.71 2.41 -6.43
N TYR A 34 -7.94 1.09 -6.44
CA TYR A 34 -9.27 0.51 -6.18
C TYR A 34 -9.80 0.84 -4.76
N SER A 35 -8.94 0.76 -3.75
CA SER A 35 -9.31 0.99 -2.35
C SER A 35 -9.58 2.46 -2.04
N THR A 36 -8.94 3.36 -2.80
CA THR A 36 -9.04 4.82 -2.64
C THR A 36 -10.00 5.48 -3.61
N TYR A 37 -10.63 4.70 -4.50
CA TYR A 37 -11.68 5.16 -5.40
C TYR A 37 -12.99 5.43 -4.64
N ALA A 38 -12.96 6.47 -3.82
CA ALA A 38 -14.04 7.02 -3.04
C ALA A 38 -13.74 8.49 -2.75
N THR A 39 -14.75 9.35 -2.81
CA THR A 39 -14.57 10.78 -2.51
C THR A 39 -14.67 11.10 -1.01
N LYS A 40 -15.18 10.15 -0.23
CA LYS A 40 -15.30 10.20 1.23
C LYS A 40 -15.33 8.78 1.80
N PRO A 41 -15.05 8.56 3.10
CA PRO A 41 -15.17 7.24 3.70
C PRO A 41 -16.56 6.63 3.49
N THR A 42 -16.57 5.36 3.07
CA THR A 42 -17.75 4.53 2.86
C THR A 42 -17.71 3.35 3.85
N LYS A 43 -18.50 2.30 3.60
CA LYS A 43 -18.44 1.07 4.42
C LYS A 43 -17.22 0.20 4.14
N THR A 44 -16.60 0.33 2.96
CA THR A 44 -15.55 -0.60 2.49
C THR A 44 -14.34 0.10 1.88
N ARG A 45 -14.43 1.40 1.59
CA ARG A 45 -13.37 2.22 0.99
C ARG A 45 -13.29 3.58 1.65
N ALA A 46 -12.12 4.20 1.62
CA ALA A 46 -11.92 5.58 2.02
C ALA A 46 -10.90 6.26 1.10
N PRO A 47 -10.95 7.59 0.97
CA PRO A 47 -9.92 8.33 0.25
C PRO A 47 -8.52 8.12 0.82
N LEU A 48 -7.52 8.56 0.08
CA LEU A 48 -6.13 8.63 0.55
C LEU A 48 -6.03 9.30 1.92
N ASN A 49 -5.14 8.78 2.76
CA ASN A 49 -4.82 9.29 4.09
C ASN A 49 -6.02 9.33 5.06
N GLN A 50 -7.03 8.48 4.83
CA GLN A 50 -8.21 8.35 5.69
C GLN A 50 -8.50 6.88 6.01
N PHE A 51 -9.08 6.64 7.19
CA PHE A 51 -9.54 5.32 7.56
C PHE A 51 -10.91 4.99 6.95
N VAL A 52 -11.08 3.72 6.58
CA VAL A 52 -12.37 3.04 6.54
C VAL A 52 -12.43 2.04 7.70
N HIS A 53 -13.54 2.03 8.42
CA HIS A 53 -13.76 1.13 9.55
C HIS A 53 -14.89 0.15 9.23
N TYR A 54 -14.57 -1.14 9.33
CA TYR A 54 -15.54 -2.21 9.24
C TYR A 54 -16.19 -2.37 10.61
N ARG A 55 -17.45 -1.95 10.71
CA ARG A 55 -18.18 -1.81 11.99
C ARG A 55 -18.85 -3.10 12.50
N LYS A 56 -18.77 -4.16 11.72
CA LYS A 56 -19.32 -5.50 11.96
C LYS A 56 -18.47 -6.53 11.23
N PHE A 57 -18.59 -7.79 11.62
CA PHE A 57 -17.95 -8.87 10.86
C PHE A 57 -18.44 -8.90 9.42
N VAL A 58 -17.52 -9.29 8.55
CA VAL A 58 -17.74 -9.31 7.12
C VAL A 58 -18.26 -10.68 6.73
N ASP A 59 -19.36 -10.74 5.99
CA ASP A 59 -19.82 -11.99 5.43
C ASP A 59 -19.02 -12.39 4.18
N ALA A 60 -19.21 -13.64 3.75
CA ALA A 60 -18.47 -14.24 2.63
C ALA A 60 -18.71 -13.57 1.26
N SER A 61 -19.68 -12.65 1.14
CA SER A 61 -19.91 -11.91 -0.10
C SER A 61 -18.87 -10.81 -0.33
N ASN A 62 -18.17 -10.36 0.72
CA ASN A 62 -17.13 -9.35 0.57
C ASN A 62 -15.81 -9.96 0.09
N ARG A 63 -15.36 -9.53 -1.09
CA ARG A 63 -14.14 -10.01 -1.76
C ARG A 63 -12.98 -9.03 -1.69
N THR A 64 -13.07 -7.99 -0.86
CA THR A 64 -12.04 -6.93 -0.77
C THR A 64 -10.74 -7.45 -0.15
N VAL A 65 -10.85 -8.41 0.77
CA VAL A 65 -9.71 -9.10 1.38
C VAL A 65 -9.97 -10.61 1.29
N VAL A 66 -8.93 -11.38 0.95
CA VAL A 66 -9.01 -12.84 0.93
C VAL A 66 -9.01 -13.36 2.37
N GLY A 67 -10.11 -14.02 2.77
CA GLY A 67 -10.20 -14.71 4.05
C GLY A 67 -10.25 -13.78 5.26
N PHE A 68 -11.30 -12.95 5.36
CA PHE A 68 -11.52 -12.11 6.54
C PHE A 68 -11.52 -12.92 7.84
N ASN A 69 -10.81 -12.41 8.83
CA ASN A 69 -10.86 -12.86 10.21
C ASN A 69 -12.28 -12.70 10.79
N VAL A 70 -12.73 -13.69 11.55
CA VAL A 70 -14.04 -13.67 12.25
C VAL A 70 -13.90 -13.34 13.75
N ASP A 71 -12.72 -12.88 14.16
CA ASP A 71 -12.36 -12.53 15.53
C ASP A 71 -11.95 -11.04 15.67
N ASN A 72 -11.94 -10.27 14.58
CA ASN A 72 -11.50 -8.87 14.57
C ASN A 72 -12.39 -7.99 13.67
N LEU A 73 -12.55 -6.73 14.08
CA LEU A 73 -13.03 -5.66 13.20
C LEU A 73 -11.84 -4.93 12.57
N TYR A 74 -11.97 -4.62 11.28
CA TYR A 74 -10.89 -4.03 10.49
C TYR A 74 -10.97 -2.51 10.42
N SER A 75 -9.80 -1.87 10.35
CA SER A 75 -9.64 -0.45 10.03
C SER A 75 -8.53 -0.34 8.99
N PHE A 76 -8.90 -0.01 7.76
CA PHE A 76 -7.95 0.10 6.66
C PHE A 76 -7.70 1.55 6.29
N ALA A 77 -6.47 1.86 5.90
CA ALA A 77 -6.14 3.14 5.28
C ALA A 77 -5.10 2.92 4.18
N SER A 78 -5.15 3.76 3.14
CA SER A 78 -4.13 3.84 2.10
C SER A 78 -3.40 5.16 2.27
N LEU A 79 -2.10 5.11 2.53
CA LEU A 79 -1.27 6.28 2.75
C LEU A 79 -0.38 6.57 1.56
N ASP A 80 -0.28 7.86 1.20
CA ASP A 80 0.75 8.38 0.30
C ASP A 80 1.69 9.29 1.10
N LEU A 81 2.92 8.83 1.27
CA LEU A 81 3.96 9.48 2.07
C LEU A 81 4.92 10.34 1.24
N ALA A 82 4.67 10.49 -0.07
CA ALA A 82 5.57 11.21 -0.98
C ALA A 82 5.70 12.70 -0.63
N ALA A 83 4.62 13.32 -0.16
CA ALA A 83 4.62 14.73 0.23
C ALA A 83 5.16 14.93 1.65
N GLU A 84 4.67 14.14 2.61
CA GLU A 84 5.06 14.22 4.01
C GLU A 84 4.65 12.95 4.79
N PRO A 85 5.26 12.71 5.97
CA PRO A 85 4.82 11.64 6.87
C PRO A 85 3.40 11.80 7.40
N MET A 86 2.81 10.68 7.81
CA MET A 86 1.50 10.62 8.47
C MET A 86 1.65 10.19 9.92
N VAL A 87 1.04 10.94 10.84
CA VAL A 87 0.93 10.59 12.26
C VAL A 87 -0.27 9.68 12.46
N LEU A 88 -0.04 8.49 12.99
CA LEU A 88 -1.04 7.53 13.41
C LEU A 88 -1.22 7.61 14.94
N SER A 89 -2.43 7.97 15.39
CA SER A 89 -2.80 7.93 16.81
C SER A 89 -3.67 6.71 17.10
N VAL A 90 -3.28 5.96 18.11
CA VAL A 90 -4.00 4.79 18.64
C VAL A 90 -4.38 5.11 20.10
N PRO A 91 -5.66 5.01 20.50
CA PRO A 91 -6.09 5.27 21.86
C PRO A 91 -5.58 4.19 22.83
N GLU A 92 -5.84 4.37 24.12
CA GLU A 92 -5.71 3.29 25.10
C GLU A 92 -6.64 2.13 24.71
N MET A 93 -6.07 0.93 24.62
CA MET A 93 -6.78 -0.29 24.20
C MET A 93 -7.07 -1.25 25.37
N GLY A 94 -6.50 -0.99 26.55
CA GLY A 94 -6.55 -1.89 27.70
C GLY A 94 -5.95 -3.26 27.38
N ASP A 95 -6.66 -4.32 27.75
CA ASP A 95 -6.26 -5.70 27.48
C ASP A 95 -6.71 -6.20 26.09
N ARG A 96 -7.40 -5.36 25.30
CA ARG A 96 -7.93 -5.76 23.99
C ARG A 96 -6.79 -5.94 23.00
N PHE A 97 -6.82 -7.04 22.24
CA PHE A 97 -5.89 -7.22 21.14
C PHE A 97 -6.12 -6.17 20.04
N TRP A 98 -5.02 -5.56 19.60
CA TRP A 98 -5.00 -4.61 18.51
C TRP A 98 -3.71 -4.74 17.72
N LEU A 99 -3.77 -4.36 16.44
CA LEU A 99 -2.65 -4.41 15.50
C LEU A 99 -2.85 -3.32 14.45
N MET A 100 -1.82 -2.52 14.20
CA MET A 100 -1.74 -1.62 13.04
C MET A 100 -0.63 -2.13 12.13
N GLN A 101 -0.96 -3.09 11.26
CA GLN A 101 0.00 -3.65 10.31
C GLN A 101 0.33 -2.62 9.23
N ILE A 102 1.59 -2.21 9.12
CA ILE A 102 2.05 -1.31 8.06
C ILE A 102 2.56 -2.18 6.91
N ILE A 103 2.00 -2.01 5.72
CA ILE A 103 2.30 -2.82 4.54
C ILE A 103 2.87 -1.88 3.47
N ASP A 104 4.08 -2.16 3.01
CA ASP A 104 4.74 -1.39 1.95
C ASP A 104 4.26 -1.81 0.55
N ALA A 105 4.66 -1.07 -0.48
CA ALA A 105 4.18 -1.28 -1.86
C ALA A 105 4.69 -2.59 -2.49
N TRP A 106 5.68 -3.24 -1.91
CA TRP A 106 6.15 -4.58 -2.29
C TRP A 106 5.46 -5.69 -1.51
N ASN A 107 4.42 -5.34 -0.74
CA ASN A 107 3.65 -6.22 0.13
C ASN A 107 4.46 -6.77 1.32
N GLY A 108 5.58 -6.12 1.66
CA GLY A 108 6.32 -6.36 2.90
C GLY A 108 5.66 -5.67 4.10
N VAL A 109 6.05 -6.09 5.31
CA VAL A 109 5.49 -5.56 6.57
C VAL A 109 6.64 -4.94 7.39
N PRO A 110 7.05 -3.70 7.10
CA PRO A 110 8.17 -3.06 7.80
C PRO A 110 7.90 -2.81 9.28
N ALA A 111 6.63 -2.66 9.67
CA ALA A 111 6.23 -2.44 11.05
C ALA A 111 4.84 -3.03 11.34
N ALA A 112 4.63 -3.45 12.58
CA ALA A 112 3.38 -4.02 13.04
C ALA A 112 3.15 -3.73 14.54
N PRO A 113 3.07 -2.44 14.95
CA PRO A 113 2.75 -2.10 16.33
C PRO A 113 1.38 -2.67 16.70
N GLY A 114 1.28 -3.16 17.94
CA GLY A 114 0.08 -3.80 18.44
C GLY A 114 0.23 -4.22 19.89
N SER A 115 -0.81 -4.84 20.43
CA SER A 115 -0.86 -5.23 21.86
C SER A 115 0.31 -6.11 22.29
N ARG A 116 0.85 -6.95 21.40
CA ARG A 116 2.01 -7.81 21.68
C ARG A 116 3.33 -7.05 21.87
N THR A 117 3.50 -5.91 21.20
CA THR A 117 4.76 -5.15 21.21
C THR A 117 4.67 -3.91 22.07
N HIS A 118 3.47 -3.36 22.26
CA HIS A 118 3.24 -2.07 22.91
C HIS A 118 2.27 -2.14 24.11
N GLY A 119 1.58 -3.28 24.30
CA GLY A 119 0.47 -3.37 25.25
C GLY A 119 -0.72 -2.52 24.80
N GLY A 120 -1.65 -2.24 25.71
CA GLY A 120 -2.77 -1.33 25.44
C GLY A 120 -3.07 -0.37 26.59
N THR A 121 -2.27 -0.37 27.65
CA THR A 121 -2.47 0.49 28.83
C THR A 121 -2.30 1.97 28.52
N ASN A 122 -1.46 2.32 27.54
CA ASN A 122 -1.23 3.71 27.14
C ASN A 122 -1.72 3.92 25.71
N ALA A 123 -2.09 5.16 25.38
CA ALA A 123 -2.24 5.57 24.00
C ALA A 123 -0.86 5.61 23.31
N HIS A 124 -0.84 5.35 22.00
CA HIS A 124 0.38 5.33 21.21
C HIS A 124 0.28 6.31 20.04
N THR A 125 1.37 7.00 19.76
CA THR A 125 1.50 7.89 18.60
C THR A 125 2.70 7.46 17.77
N PHE A 126 2.44 7.14 16.51
CA PHE A 126 3.46 6.70 15.56
C PHE A 126 3.59 7.71 14.44
N LEU A 127 4.81 7.98 13.99
CA LEU A 127 5.08 8.72 12.77
C LEU A 127 5.44 7.75 11.66
N ILE A 128 4.56 7.61 10.66
CA ILE A 128 4.80 6.76 9.50
C ILE A 128 5.45 7.63 8.41
N ALA A 129 6.72 7.37 8.11
CA ALA A 129 7.50 8.16 7.17
C ALA A 129 7.96 7.33 5.97
N GLY A 130 7.93 7.94 4.78
CA GLY A 130 8.46 7.34 3.56
C GLY A 130 10.00 7.22 3.56
N PRO A 131 10.57 6.55 2.54
CA PRO A 131 12.00 6.28 2.45
C PRO A 131 12.86 7.55 2.45
N ASP A 132 12.40 8.59 1.77
CA ASP A 132 13.19 9.81 1.52
C ASP A 132 12.99 10.91 2.58
N TRP A 133 12.14 10.69 3.59
CA TRP A 133 11.90 11.70 4.60
C TRP A 133 13.13 11.93 5.49
N PRO A 134 13.72 13.14 5.51
CA PRO A 134 15.00 13.42 6.17
C PRO A 134 14.86 13.87 7.63
N GLY A 135 13.64 14.00 8.12
CA GLY A 135 13.36 14.55 9.44
C GLY A 135 13.61 13.59 10.60
N VAL A 136 13.41 14.11 11.80
CA VAL A 136 13.40 13.37 13.06
C VAL A 136 11.98 13.39 13.61
N ALA A 137 11.52 12.28 14.16
CA ALA A 137 10.19 12.21 14.76
C ALA A 137 10.09 13.20 15.93
N PRO A 138 9.00 13.99 16.03
CA PRO A 138 8.75 14.82 17.21
C PRO A 138 8.73 14.00 18.49
N ASP A 139 9.07 14.65 19.62
CA ASP A 139 9.06 14.01 20.93
C ASP A 139 7.73 13.33 21.24
N GLY A 140 7.80 12.11 21.79
CA GLY A 140 6.62 11.30 22.11
C GLY A 140 6.06 10.50 20.93
N MET A 141 6.64 10.60 19.73
CA MET A 141 6.30 9.76 18.59
C MET A 141 7.35 8.68 18.35
N GLU A 142 6.89 7.46 18.06
CA GLU A 142 7.75 6.41 17.53
C GLU A 142 7.79 6.47 16.00
N LEU A 143 8.99 6.50 15.42
CA LEU A 143 9.17 6.50 13.96
C LEU A 143 9.01 5.09 13.38
N LEU A 144 8.02 4.93 12.51
CA LEU A 144 7.83 3.75 11.67
C LEU A 144 8.24 4.09 10.22
N ARG A 145 9.43 3.68 9.81
CA ARG A 145 9.93 3.97 8.46
C ARG A 145 9.43 2.92 7.47
N SER A 146 8.75 3.38 6.43
CA SER A 146 8.41 2.57 5.26
C SER A 146 9.51 2.65 4.21
N PRO A 147 9.89 1.54 3.54
CA PRO A 147 10.80 1.57 2.40
C PRO A 147 10.15 2.13 1.12
N THR A 148 8.83 2.36 1.12
CA THR A 148 8.06 2.86 -0.03
C THR A 148 7.17 4.05 0.36
N ASN A 149 6.82 4.90 -0.61
CA ASN A 149 5.90 6.02 -0.38
C ASN A 149 4.44 5.57 -0.27
N LEU A 150 4.03 4.58 -1.06
CA LEU A 150 2.69 4.01 -0.95
C LEU A 150 2.69 2.96 0.16
N VAL A 151 1.70 3.06 1.06
CA VAL A 151 1.56 2.19 2.23
C VAL A 151 0.09 1.85 2.45
N LEU A 152 -0.20 0.62 2.88
CA LEU A 152 -1.50 0.24 3.43
C LEU A 152 -1.37 0.04 4.95
N ILE A 153 -2.39 0.45 5.69
CA ILE A 153 -2.59 0.06 7.09
C ILE A 153 -3.64 -1.03 7.14
N GLY A 154 -3.26 -2.20 7.67
CA GLY A 154 -4.13 -3.33 8.00
C GLY A 154 -4.48 -3.37 9.48
N GLY A 155 -5.30 -2.43 9.93
CA GLY A 155 -5.74 -2.32 11.33
C GLY A 155 -6.68 -3.46 11.71
N ARG A 156 -6.43 -4.12 12.84
CA ARG A 156 -7.27 -5.18 13.41
C ARG A 156 -7.52 -4.88 14.88
N THR A 157 -8.78 -4.93 15.29
CA THR A 157 -9.19 -4.76 16.69
C THR A 157 -10.03 -5.96 17.09
N TYR A 158 -9.64 -6.69 18.12
CA TYR A 158 -10.36 -7.88 18.55
C TYR A 158 -11.80 -7.55 18.92
N CYS A 159 -12.71 -8.42 18.50
CA CYS A 159 -14.13 -8.32 18.76
C CYS A 159 -14.66 -9.70 19.15
N ALA A 160 -15.25 -9.81 20.34
CA ALA A 160 -15.71 -11.12 20.85
C ALA A 160 -16.97 -11.63 20.12
N GLY A 161 -17.74 -10.73 19.52
CA GLY A 161 -19.00 -11.04 18.84
C GLY A 161 -19.88 -9.80 18.68
N ASP A 162 -21.11 -10.01 18.24
CA ASP A 162 -22.04 -8.92 17.92
C ASP A 162 -22.33 -7.96 19.08
N ASP A 163 -22.37 -8.47 20.30
CA ASP A 163 -22.60 -7.68 21.52
C ASP A 163 -21.42 -6.74 21.86
N ASP A 164 -20.23 -6.97 21.28
CA ASP A 164 -19.01 -6.20 21.51
C ASP A 164 -18.78 -5.13 20.42
N TYR A 165 -19.61 -5.11 19.36
CA TYR A 165 -19.45 -4.16 18.25
C TYR A 165 -19.46 -2.70 18.70
N ALA A 166 -20.33 -2.31 19.64
CA ALA A 166 -20.41 -0.93 20.09
C ALA A 166 -19.08 -0.46 20.71
N ALA A 167 -18.51 -1.26 21.63
CA ALA A 167 -17.24 -0.94 22.29
C ALA A 167 -16.07 -0.90 21.30
N VAL A 168 -16.01 -1.82 20.34
CA VAL A 168 -14.96 -1.82 19.31
C VAL A 168 -15.10 -0.64 18.36
N ASN A 169 -16.33 -0.25 18.00
CA ASN A 169 -16.58 0.90 17.14
C ASN A 169 -16.16 2.21 17.80
N GLU A 170 -16.39 2.36 19.11
CA GLU A 170 -15.91 3.52 19.89
C GLU A 170 -14.38 3.62 19.92
N LEU A 171 -13.66 2.49 19.95
CA LEU A 171 -12.20 2.48 19.83
C LEU A 171 -11.74 2.84 18.42
N GLN A 172 -12.39 2.28 17.39
CA GLN A 172 -12.10 2.59 15.99
C GLN A 172 -12.30 4.08 15.68
N ASP A 173 -13.32 4.73 16.25
CA ASP A 173 -13.60 6.17 16.10
C ASP A 173 -12.48 7.07 16.63
N GLN A 174 -11.63 6.52 17.50
CA GLN A 174 -10.51 7.24 18.10
C GLN A 174 -9.20 7.05 17.33
N TYR A 175 -9.13 6.13 16.36
CA TYR A 175 -7.97 6.04 15.45
C TYR A 175 -7.89 7.29 14.57
N LYS A 176 -6.72 7.93 14.53
CA LYS A 176 -6.52 9.15 13.73
C LYS A 176 -5.32 9.03 12.82
N LEU A 177 -5.46 9.62 11.64
CA LEU A 177 -4.39 9.88 10.69
C LEU A 177 -4.29 11.39 10.48
N THR A 178 -3.14 11.97 10.78
CA THR A 178 -2.89 13.41 10.69
C THR A 178 -1.60 13.65 9.93
N PRO A 179 -1.58 14.44 8.84
CA PRO A 179 -0.33 14.86 8.21
C PRO A 179 0.60 15.52 9.22
N LEU A 180 1.90 15.23 9.17
CA LEU A 180 2.85 15.76 10.16
C LEU A 180 2.81 17.29 10.25
N SER A 181 2.64 17.98 9.12
CA SER A 181 2.49 19.44 9.01
C SER A 181 1.31 20.00 9.80
N ALA A 182 0.27 19.19 10.02
CA ALA A 182 -0.95 19.57 10.72
C ALA A 182 -0.98 19.08 12.18
N TRP A 183 0.04 18.35 12.66
CA TRP A 183 0.01 17.71 13.99
C TRP A 183 -0.16 18.67 15.16
N ALA A 184 0.37 19.90 15.05
CA ALA A 184 0.32 20.89 16.13
C ALA A 184 -1.10 21.45 16.38
N GLU A 185 -2.04 21.24 15.46
CA GLU A 185 -3.39 21.81 15.49
C GLU A 185 -4.45 20.71 15.32
N PRO A 186 -5.71 20.95 15.74
CA PRO A 186 -6.81 20.03 15.44
C PRO A 186 -6.97 19.83 13.92
N TYR A 187 -6.75 18.60 13.46
CA TYR A 187 -6.91 18.23 12.06
C TYR A 187 -8.24 17.51 11.81
N THR A 188 -8.92 17.88 10.73
CA THR A 188 -10.07 17.15 10.19
C THR A 188 -9.76 16.76 8.76
N PRO A 189 -9.82 15.46 8.39
CA PRO A 189 -9.61 15.04 7.02
C PRO A 189 -10.60 15.71 6.05
N PRO A 190 -10.19 15.98 4.80
CA PRO A 190 -11.09 16.54 3.79
C PRO A 190 -12.35 15.68 3.60
N ALA A 191 -13.52 16.31 3.70
CA ALA A 191 -14.81 15.62 3.55
C ALA A 191 -15.15 15.24 2.10
N ASN A 192 -14.40 15.76 1.12
CA ASN A 192 -14.54 15.44 -0.28
C ASN A 192 -13.17 15.50 -0.98
N VAL A 193 -12.64 14.34 -1.33
CA VAL A 193 -11.38 14.17 -2.06
C VAL A 193 -11.71 13.83 -3.52
N PRO A 194 -11.18 14.56 -4.52
CA PRO A 194 -11.38 14.21 -5.93
C PRO A 194 -10.85 12.80 -6.25
N LEU A 195 -11.57 12.08 -7.12
CA LEU A 195 -11.07 10.81 -7.64
C LEU A 195 -9.84 11.07 -8.52
N LYS A 196 -8.85 10.17 -8.44
CA LYS A 196 -7.68 10.19 -9.32
C LYS A 196 -8.13 9.92 -10.76
N GLU A 197 -7.71 10.79 -11.67
CA GLU A 197 -8.05 10.68 -13.10
C GLU A 197 -7.47 9.39 -13.70
N GLY A 198 -8.24 8.73 -14.56
CA GLY A 198 -7.81 7.51 -15.28
C GLY A 198 -7.78 6.24 -14.43
N VAL A 199 -8.23 6.30 -13.16
CA VAL A 199 -8.35 5.13 -12.30
C VAL A 199 -9.66 4.39 -12.52
N ASP A 200 -9.57 3.06 -12.60
CA ASP A 200 -10.70 2.15 -12.54
C ASP A 200 -10.87 1.62 -11.10
N GLY A 201 -11.95 2.06 -10.44
CA GLY A 201 -12.32 1.57 -9.11
C GLY A 201 -13.47 0.57 -9.09
N GLU A 202 -13.89 0.04 -10.25
CA GLU A 202 -15.02 -0.87 -10.36
C GLU A 202 -14.56 -2.28 -10.73
N THR A 203 -13.64 -2.42 -11.70
CA THR A 203 -13.10 -3.71 -12.12
C THR A 203 -12.23 -4.31 -11.00
N LEU A 204 -12.30 -5.63 -10.80
CA LEU A 204 -11.50 -6.28 -9.75
C LEU A 204 -9.99 -6.17 -10.05
N VAL A 205 -9.20 -5.99 -8.99
CA VAL A 205 -7.74 -5.78 -9.08
C VAL A 205 -7.04 -6.85 -9.93
N ASN A 206 -7.39 -8.12 -9.74
CA ASN A 206 -6.81 -9.22 -10.51
C ASN A 206 -7.18 -9.15 -11.99
N GLU A 207 -8.40 -8.74 -12.32
CA GLU A 207 -8.83 -8.56 -13.72
C GLU A 207 -8.08 -7.38 -14.35
N GLN A 208 -7.92 -6.28 -13.62
CA GLN A 208 -7.16 -5.12 -14.10
C GLN A 208 -5.68 -5.48 -14.39
N VAL A 209 -5.01 -6.18 -13.48
CA VAL A 209 -3.59 -6.56 -13.65
C VAL A 209 -3.41 -7.53 -14.82
N MET A 210 -4.30 -8.52 -14.95
CA MET A 210 -4.21 -9.52 -16.02
C MET A 210 -4.62 -8.98 -17.40
N ALA A 211 -5.27 -7.81 -17.46
CA ALA A 211 -5.61 -7.13 -18.70
C ALA A 211 -4.48 -6.22 -19.24
N LEU A 212 -3.43 -5.98 -18.46
CA LEU A 212 -2.29 -5.15 -18.90
C LEU A 212 -1.51 -5.86 -19.99
N ASP A 213 -1.20 -5.13 -21.06
CA ASP A 213 -0.18 -5.57 -22.01
C ASP A 213 1.23 -5.37 -21.43
N ALA A 214 2.24 -5.89 -22.13
CA ALA A 214 3.64 -5.82 -21.69
C ALA A 214 4.13 -4.37 -21.54
N GLU A 215 3.76 -3.47 -22.45
CA GLU A 215 4.20 -2.08 -22.39
C GLU A 215 3.59 -1.37 -21.19
N GLN A 216 2.30 -1.56 -20.94
CA GLN A 216 1.57 -1.00 -19.81
C GLN A 216 2.12 -1.52 -18.47
N PHE A 217 2.36 -2.83 -18.37
CA PHE A 217 2.88 -3.46 -17.16
C PHE A 217 4.28 -2.96 -16.84
N PHE A 218 5.22 -3.04 -17.78
CA PHE A 218 6.61 -2.68 -17.54
C PHE A 218 6.80 -1.15 -17.41
N SER A 219 6.01 -0.35 -18.10
CA SER A 219 5.98 1.11 -17.87
C SER A 219 5.50 1.44 -16.45
N SER A 220 4.47 0.74 -15.97
CA SER A 220 3.97 0.92 -14.60
C SER A 220 5.01 0.49 -13.56
N LEU A 221 5.63 -0.68 -13.76
CA LEU A 221 6.71 -1.19 -12.90
C LEU A 221 7.86 -0.18 -12.79
N ASN A 222 8.40 0.30 -13.92
CA ASN A 222 9.50 1.26 -13.92
C ASN A 222 9.11 2.56 -13.22
N ARG A 223 7.93 3.12 -13.51
CA ARG A 223 7.43 4.33 -12.85
C ARG A 223 7.31 4.13 -11.35
N LEU A 224 6.69 3.04 -10.91
CA LEU A 224 6.44 2.76 -9.48
C LEU A 224 7.73 2.59 -8.69
N MET A 225 8.74 1.92 -9.27
CA MET A 225 10.06 1.75 -8.64
C MET A 225 10.79 3.06 -8.36
N ALA A 226 10.43 4.17 -9.02
CA ALA A 226 11.07 5.47 -8.78
C ALA A 226 10.74 6.05 -7.40
N THR A 227 9.54 5.78 -6.88
CA THR A 227 9.05 6.30 -5.59
C THR A 227 8.78 5.20 -4.56
N ASN A 228 8.88 3.94 -4.98
CA ASN A 228 8.70 2.74 -4.16
C ASN A 228 9.85 1.78 -4.51
N PRO A 229 11.09 2.12 -4.10
CA PRO A 229 12.27 1.40 -4.54
C PRO A 229 12.19 -0.09 -4.15
N PRO A 230 12.69 -1.00 -5.00
CA PRO A 230 12.94 -2.39 -4.61
C PRO A 230 13.83 -2.48 -3.36
N TYR A 231 13.81 -3.62 -2.67
CA TYR A 231 14.71 -3.83 -1.55
C TYR A 231 16.17 -3.92 -2.00
N ALA A 232 17.11 -3.67 -1.09
CA ALA A 232 18.54 -3.72 -1.42
C ALA A 232 18.97 -5.11 -1.95
N GLU A 233 18.32 -6.16 -1.43
CA GLU A 233 18.49 -7.55 -1.79
C GLU A 233 18.08 -7.86 -3.24
N ASP A 234 17.23 -7.03 -3.86
CA ASP A 234 16.75 -7.20 -5.24
C ASP A 234 17.74 -6.70 -6.30
N ALA A 235 18.85 -6.07 -5.89
CA ALA A 235 19.86 -5.55 -6.82
C ALA A 235 20.38 -6.56 -7.85
N PRO A 236 20.61 -7.86 -7.54
CA PRO A 236 20.96 -8.86 -8.54
C PRO A 236 19.85 -9.07 -9.59
N MET A 237 18.57 -9.06 -9.18
CA MET A 237 17.43 -9.19 -10.09
C MET A 237 17.34 -7.98 -11.01
N LEU A 238 17.43 -6.75 -10.46
CA LEU A 238 17.41 -5.53 -11.29
C LEU A 238 18.52 -5.50 -12.34
N ARG A 239 19.74 -5.93 -11.99
CA ARG A 239 20.84 -6.04 -12.96
C ARG A 239 20.54 -7.05 -14.06
N LYS A 240 19.87 -8.15 -13.72
CA LYS A 240 19.46 -9.17 -14.69
C LYS A 240 18.41 -8.64 -15.68
N LEU A 241 17.46 -7.84 -15.19
CA LEU A 241 16.35 -7.32 -16.00
C LEU A 241 16.69 -6.05 -16.80
N LEU A 242 17.83 -5.41 -16.50
CA LEU A 242 18.27 -4.19 -17.17
C LEU A 242 18.30 -4.28 -18.72
N PRO A 243 18.76 -5.38 -19.36
CA PRO A 243 18.74 -5.51 -20.81
C PRO A 243 17.33 -5.44 -21.43
N LEU A 244 16.29 -5.84 -20.68
CA LEU A 244 14.89 -5.72 -21.10
C LEU A 244 14.38 -4.27 -20.97
N GLY A 245 15.12 -3.38 -20.31
CA GLY A 245 14.71 -2.00 -20.04
C GLY A 245 13.98 -1.82 -18.72
N ILE A 246 14.06 -2.80 -17.81
CA ILE A 246 13.45 -2.69 -16.48
C ILE A 246 14.44 -2.01 -15.53
N ALA A 247 14.09 -0.79 -15.12
CA ALA A 247 14.88 0.01 -14.19
C ALA A 247 14.02 1.11 -13.54
N PRO A 248 14.32 1.52 -12.29
CA PRO A 248 13.57 2.59 -11.62
C PRO A 248 13.52 3.88 -12.45
N GLY A 249 12.31 4.34 -12.76
CA GLY A 249 12.02 5.56 -13.52
C GLY A 249 12.35 5.50 -15.01
N ALA A 250 12.87 4.39 -15.54
CA ALA A 250 13.22 4.30 -16.96
C ALA A 250 11.95 4.23 -17.83
N PRO A 251 11.90 4.93 -18.99
CA PRO A 251 10.83 4.73 -19.95
C PRO A 251 10.89 3.29 -20.47
N PHE A 252 9.73 2.67 -20.69
CA PHE A 252 9.62 1.38 -21.34
C PHE A 252 8.81 1.54 -22.63
N SER A 253 9.27 0.95 -23.73
CA SER A 253 8.54 0.94 -24.99
C SER A 253 8.89 -0.29 -25.81
N THR A 254 7.86 -0.91 -26.36
CA THR A 254 7.94 -2.03 -27.29
C THR A 254 8.29 -1.58 -28.72
N ALA A 255 8.12 -0.30 -29.04
CA ALA A 255 8.29 0.23 -30.40
C ALA A 255 9.72 0.08 -30.95
N ALA A 256 10.72 0.05 -30.08
CA ALA A 256 12.13 -0.11 -30.46
C ALA A 256 12.60 -1.58 -30.48
N LEU A 257 11.77 -2.53 -30.05
CA LEU A 257 12.08 -3.95 -30.09
C LEU A 257 11.84 -4.51 -31.50
N SER A 258 12.62 -5.53 -31.89
CA SER A 258 12.41 -6.21 -33.17
C SER A 258 11.06 -6.95 -33.16
N ALA A 259 10.49 -7.18 -34.35
CA ALA A 259 9.17 -7.79 -34.47
C ALA A 259 9.07 -9.19 -33.84
N ASP A 260 10.14 -9.97 -33.91
CA ASP A 260 10.25 -11.28 -33.28
C ASP A 260 10.35 -11.20 -31.74
N VAL A 261 10.98 -10.17 -31.19
CA VAL A 261 11.03 -9.91 -29.75
C VAL A 261 9.67 -9.41 -29.24
N ASN A 262 9.01 -8.52 -29.97
CA ASN A 262 7.68 -8.02 -29.61
C ASN A 262 6.59 -9.11 -29.63
N ALA A 263 6.71 -10.07 -30.54
CA ALA A 263 5.78 -11.19 -30.62
C ALA A 263 6.03 -12.28 -29.57
N ALA A 264 7.19 -12.26 -28.90
CA ALA A 264 7.64 -13.33 -28.04
C ALA A 264 7.05 -13.27 -26.63
#